data_AF-A0A1I5JL66-F1
#
_entry.id   AF-A0A1I5JL66-F1
#
_cell.length_a   1.000
_cell.length_b   1.000
_cell.length_c   1.000
_cell.angle_alpha   90.00
_cell.angle_beta   90.00
_cell.angle_gamma   90.00
#
_symmetry.space_group_name_H-M   'P 1'
#
loop_
_entity.id
_entity.type
_entity.pdbx_description
1 polymer ?
#
loop_
_entity_poly.entity_id
_entity_poly.type
_entity_poly.pdbx_seq_one_letter_code
_entity_poly.pdbx_strand_id
1 'polypeptide(L)'
;MMNEEKYLEERLSKKNPFQVPEGYFDSFTEQVMRQIPERQQGARRMLLRPWMYAAACLVVIVFSVALYFSKIDPDTPELPQVAVTESYIDEAADYAMIDNTDIYACLAEN
;
A
#
# COMPACT_ATOMS: atom_id res chain seq x y z
N MET A 1 36.21 53.82 32.42
CA MET A 1 36.60 53.42 31.06
C MET A 1 38.12 53.49 30.86
N MET A 2 38.84 54.60 31.16
CA MET A 2 40.33 54.63 31.04
C MET A 2 41.13 53.68 31.95
N ASN A 3 40.50 53.12 32.98
CA ASN A 3 41.10 52.23 33.97
C ASN A 3 41.17 50.77 33.50
N GLU A 4 40.19 50.33 32.71
CA GLU A 4 40.07 48.95 32.24
C GLU A 4 41.07 48.68 31.10
N GLU A 5 41.23 49.63 30.19
CA GLU A 5 42.20 49.54 29.08
C GLU A 5 43.65 49.42 29.59
N LYS A 6 44.02 50.23 30.60
CA LYS A 6 45.35 50.16 31.23
C LYS A 6 45.61 48.83 31.93
N TYR A 7 44.60 48.27 32.61
CA TYR A 7 44.69 46.97 33.25
C TYR A 7 44.93 45.84 32.24
N LEU A 8 44.30 45.94 31.06
CA LEU A 8 44.50 44.99 29.97
C LEU A 8 45.88 45.14 29.34
N GLU A 9 46.38 46.36 29.11
CA GLU A 9 47.72 46.59 28.55
C GLU A 9 48.87 46.14 29.48
N GLU A 10 48.68 46.23 30.80
CA GLU A 10 49.66 45.77 31.79
C GLU A 10 49.69 44.24 31.91
N ARG A 11 48.53 43.57 31.80
CA ARG A 11 48.39 42.11 31.92
C ARG A 11 48.62 41.36 30.62
N LEU A 12 48.12 41.89 29.51
CA LEU A 12 48.30 41.37 28.16
C LEU A 12 49.26 42.31 27.45
N SER A 13 50.48 41.84 27.22
CA SER A 13 51.42 42.54 26.34
C SER A 13 50.71 43.01 25.07
N LYS A 14 51.05 44.20 24.57
CA LYS A 14 50.45 44.82 23.37
C LYS A 14 50.54 43.99 22.08
N LYS A 15 51.14 42.80 22.15
CA LYS A 15 51.15 41.81 21.08
C LYS A 15 49.80 41.10 21.05
N ASN A 16 49.18 41.11 19.87
CA ASN A 16 47.93 40.39 19.63
C ASN A 16 48.13 38.89 19.91
N PRO A 17 47.46 38.29 20.91
CA PRO A 17 47.60 36.87 21.22
C PRO A 17 46.88 35.98 20.19
N PHE A 18 46.03 36.56 19.33
CA PHE A 18 45.25 35.87 18.31
C PHE A 18 45.92 35.97 16.93
N GLN A 19 47.21 35.67 16.85
CA GLN A 19 47.91 35.61 15.57
C GLN A 19 47.96 34.17 15.08
N VAL A 20 47.41 33.93 13.89
CA VAL A 20 47.50 32.64 13.23
C VAL A 20 48.91 32.45 12.65
N PRO A 21 49.42 31.21 12.60
CA PRO A 21 50.65 30.90 11.85
C PRO A 21 50.54 31.31 10.38
N GLU A 22 51.67 31.68 9.78
CA GLU A 22 51.74 31.92 8.33
C GLU A 22 51.28 30.66 7.57
N GLY A 23 50.37 30.84 6.60
CA GLY A 23 49.83 29.75 5.79
C GLY A 23 48.75 28.87 6.45
N TYR A 24 48.29 29.18 7.67
CA TYR A 24 47.23 28.39 8.35
C TYR A 24 45.97 28.22 7.49
N PHE A 25 45.52 29.30 6.86
CA PHE A 25 44.31 29.28 6.04
C PHE A 25 44.47 28.61 4.68
N ASP A 26 45.71 28.36 4.24
CA ASP A 26 45.99 27.73 2.93
C ASP A 26 45.57 26.26 2.94
N SER A 27 45.82 25.53 4.03
CA SER A 27 45.43 24.11 4.20
C SER A 27 44.13 23.91 4.97
N PHE A 28 43.59 24.96 5.61
CA PHE A 28 42.39 24.86 6.45
C PHE A 28 41.17 24.33 5.68
N THR A 29 40.93 24.89 4.49
CA THR A 29 39.81 24.48 3.63
C THR A 29 39.89 23.00 3.26
N GLU A 30 41.08 22.50 2.92
CA GLU A 30 41.31 21.09 2.60
C GLU A 30 41.05 20.19 3.82
N GLN A 31 41.52 20.61 5.00
CA GLN A 31 41.31 19.88 6.25
C GLN A 31 39.83 19.79 6.62
N VAL A 32 39.08 20.88 6.46
CA VAL A 32 37.63 20.91 6.68
C VAL A 32 36.92 19.98 5.70
N MET A 33 37.24 20.06 4.41
CA MET A 33 36.62 19.20 3.38
C MET A 33 36.89 17.71 3.62
N ARG A 34 38.10 17.33 4.08
CA ARG A 34 38.42 15.94 4.44
C ARG A 34 37.64 15.43 5.66
N GLN A 35 37.22 16.32 6.57
CA GLN A 35 36.42 15.95 7.74
C GLN A 35 34.92 15.86 7.44
N ILE A 36 34.47 16.40 6.30
CA ILE A 36 33.11 16.19 5.86
C ILE A 36 33.00 14.72 5.47
N PRO A 37 32.18 13.91 6.17
CA PRO A 37 31.95 12.55 5.74
C PRO A 37 31.41 12.64 4.31
N GLU A 38 32.09 11.97 3.38
CA GLU A 38 31.50 11.69 2.08
C GLU A 38 30.11 11.18 2.38
N ARG A 39 29.08 11.85 1.85
CA ARG A 39 27.72 11.32 1.90
C ARG A 39 27.82 9.98 1.19
N GLN A 40 28.09 8.92 1.95
CA GLN A 40 27.83 7.58 1.55
C GLN A 40 26.34 7.65 1.25
N GLN A 41 26.03 7.69 -0.03
CA GLN A 41 24.77 7.24 -0.56
C GLN A 41 24.76 5.76 -0.23
N GLY A 42 24.64 5.44 1.07
CA GLY A 42 24.39 4.11 1.57
C GLY A 42 23.10 3.77 0.88
N ALA A 43 23.23 2.97 -0.17
CA ALA A 43 22.15 2.56 -1.04
C ALA A 43 20.97 2.28 -0.12
N ARG A 44 19.92 3.09 -0.24
CA ARG A 44 18.77 3.06 0.65
C ARG A 44 18.14 1.68 0.47
N ARG A 45 18.62 0.69 1.23
CA ARG A 45 18.09 -0.68 1.31
C ARG A 45 16.81 -0.65 2.16
N MET A 46 15.94 0.28 1.84
CA MET A 46 14.68 0.53 2.53
C MET A 46 13.61 0.85 1.50
N LEU A 47 13.48 -0.05 0.52
CA LEU A 47 12.38 -0.06 -0.46
C LEU A 47 11.84 -1.47 -0.73
N LEU A 48 12.43 -2.54 -0.15
CA LEU A 48 11.88 -3.90 -0.22
C LEU A 48 10.80 -4.18 0.84
N ARG A 49 10.51 -3.22 1.73
CA ARG A 49 9.57 -3.42 2.84
C ARG A 49 8.07 -3.44 2.51
N PRO A 50 7.53 -2.82 1.43
CA PRO A 50 6.08 -2.85 1.21
C PRO A 50 5.58 -4.10 0.49
N TRP A 51 6.42 -4.83 -0.24
CA TRP A 51 5.95 -5.95 -1.08
C TRP A 51 5.58 -7.20 -0.28
N MET A 52 6.17 -7.37 0.91
CA MET A 52 5.79 -8.48 1.80
C MET A 52 4.36 -8.33 2.35
N TYR A 53 3.88 -7.10 2.57
CA TYR A 53 2.49 -6.86 2.98
C TYR A 53 1.52 -7.18 1.84
N ALA A 54 1.86 -6.83 0.60
CA ALA A 54 1.05 -7.16 -0.57
C ALA A 54 0.92 -8.69 -0.76
N ALA A 55 2.03 -9.44 -0.63
CA ALA A 55 2.00 -10.89 -0.71
C ALA A 55 1.18 -11.54 0.42
N ALA A 56 1.30 -11.05 1.66
CA ALA A 56 0.52 -11.55 2.79
C ALA A 56 -1.00 -11.33 2.60
N CYS A 57 -1.42 -10.16 2.10
CA CYS A 57 -2.82 -9.89 1.80
C CYS A 57 -3.38 -10.85 0.75
N LEU A 58 -2.62 -11.16 -0.31
CA LEU A 58 -3.04 -12.11 -1.33
C LEU A 58 -3.21 -13.53 -0.78
N VAL A 59 -2.29 -13.98 0.08
CA VAL A 59 -2.40 -15.30 0.72
C VAL A 59 -3.63 -15.39 1.61
N VAL A 60 -3.92 -14.35 2.41
CA VAL A 60 -5.12 -14.31 3.27
C VAL A 60 -6.41 -14.32 2.43
N ILE A 61 -6.47 -13.55 1.34
CA ILE A 61 -7.65 -13.51 0.46
C ILE A 61 -7.87 -14.87 -0.18
N VAL A 62 -6.84 -15.47 -0.81
CA VAL A 62 -6.97 -16.78 -1.46
C VAL A 62 -7.37 -17.87 -0.46
N PHE A 63 -6.78 -17.88 0.74
CA PHE A 63 -7.12 -18.84 1.78
C PHE A 63 -8.55 -18.65 2.29
N SER A 64 -9.00 -17.40 2.49
CA SER A 64 -10.37 -17.10 2.91
C SER A 64 -11.40 -17.54 1.87
N VAL A 65 -11.12 -17.30 0.58
CA VAL A 65 -11.95 -17.71 -0.55
C VAL A 65 -11.99 -19.23 -0.68
N ALA A 66 -10.85 -19.92 -0.55
CA ALA A 66 -10.79 -21.37 -0.58
C ALA A 66 -11.59 -22.01 0.57
N LEU A 67 -11.53 -21.46 1.79
CA LEU A 67 -12.35 -21.91 2.92
C LEU A 67 -13.84 -21.63 2.71
N TYR A 68 -14.19 -20.52 2.06
CA TYR A 68 -15.58 -20.20 1.73
C TYR A 68 -16.16 -21.19 0.72
N PHE A 69 -15.43 -21.50 -0.35
CA PHE A 69 -15.84 -22.52 -1.33
C PHE A 69 -15.81 -23.94 -0.77
N SER A 70 -14.92 -24.26 0.17
CA SER A 70 -14.91 -25.57 0.83
C SER A 70 -16.06 -25.76 1.83
N LYS A 71 -16.76 -24.68 2.21
CA LYS A 71 -18.01 -24.71 2.97
C LYS A 71 -19.26 -24.69 2.09
N ILE A 72 -19.09 -24.44 0.79
CA ILE A 72 -20.13 -24.67 -0.19
C ILE A 72 -20.04 -26.16 -0.50
N ASP A 73 -20.73 -26.97 0.31
CA ASP A 73 -21.12 -28.29 -0.16
C ASP A 73 -21.84 -28.11 -1.49
N PRO A 74 -21.52 -28.88 -2.54
CA PRO A 74 -22.37 -28.94 -3.71
C PRO A 74 -23.63 -29.69 -3.28
N ASP A 75 -24.57 -28.97 -2.66
CA ASP A 75 -25.98 -29.26 -2.86
C ASP A 75 -26.17 -29.14 -4.37
N THR A 76 -26.00 -30.29 -5.03
CA THR A 76 -26.61 -30.56 -6.30
C THR A 76 -28.05 -30.13 -6.12
N PRO A 77 -28.56 -29.11 -6.85
CA PRO A 77 -29.96 -28.78 -6.75
C PRO A 77 -30.72 -30.02 -7.25
N GLU A 78 -31.18 -30.85 -6.33
CA GLU A 78 -32.29 -31.74 -6.61
C GLU A 78 -33.42 -30.81 -7.02
N LEU A 79 -33.72 -30.81 -8.33
CA LEU A 79 -34.91 -30.20 -8.88
C LEU A 79 -36.07 -30.57 -7.94
N PRO A 80 -36.77 -29.59 -7.36
CA PRO A 80 -37.97 -29.89 -6.61
C PRO A 80 -38.87 -30.69 -7.56
N GLN A 81 -39.28 -31.88 -7.15
CA GLN A 81 -40.38 -32.58 -7.80
C GLN A 81 -41.63 -31.78 -7.45
N VAL A 82 -41.85 -30.67 -8.16
CA VAL A 82 -42.99 -29.79 -7.96
C VAL A 82 -44.21 -30.64 -8.26
N ALA A 83 -45.00 -30.94 -7.23
CA ALA A 83 -46.34 -31.46 -7.40
C ALA A 83 -47.11 -30.42 -8.21
N VAL A 84 -47.21 -30.65 -9.51
CA VAL A 84 -47.86 -29.75 -10.46
C VAL A 84 -49.32 -29.65 -10.02
N THR A 85 -49.63 -28.56 -9.35
CA THR A 85 -50.98 -28.24 -8.89
C THR A 85 -51.62 -27.36 -9.97
N GLU A 86 -52.93 -27.49 -10.19
CA GLU A 86 -53.67 -26.70 -11.19
C GLU A 86 -53.35 -25.19 -11.11
N SER A 87 -53.12 -24.66 -9.90
CA SER A 87 -52.74 -23.26 -9.69
C SER A 87 -51.38 -22.87 -10.28
N TYR A 88 -50.41 -23.79 -10.31
CA TYR A 88 -49.10 -23.55 -10.92
C TYR A 88 -49.17 -23.61 -12.45
N ILE A 89 -50.01 -24.50 -12.99
CA ILE A 89 -50.25 -24.59 -14.43
C ILE A 89 -50.92 -23.29 -14.92
N ASP A 90 -51.94 -22.82 -14.20
CA ASP A 90 -52.68 -21.58 -14.54
C ASP A 90 -51.76 -20.36 -14.52
N GLU A 91 -50.93 -20.21 -13.46
CA GLU A 91 -49.96 -19.12 -13.38
C GLU A 91 -48.89 -19.21 -14.48
N ALA A 92 -48.38 -20.41 -14.78
CA ALA A 92 -47.43 -20.59 -15.88
C ALA A 92 -48.04 -20.30 -17.25
N ALA A 93 -49.33 -20.63 -17.46
CA ALA A 93 -50.07 -20.32 -18.68
C ALA A 93 -50.27 -18.81 -18.85
N ASP A 94 -50.61 -18.10 -17.77
CA ASP A 94 -50.72 -16.64 -17.75
C ASP A 94 -49.38 -15.96 -18.11
N TYR A 95 -48.25 -16.45 -17.56
CA TYR A 95 -46.93 -15.91 -17.90
C TYR A 95 -46.49 -16.23 -19.33
N ALA A 96 -46.83 -17.42 -19.83
CA ALA A 96 -46.53 -17.82 -21.19
C ALA A 96 -47.45 -17.12 -22.20
N MET A 97 -48.52 -16.43 -21.75
CA MET A 97 -49.61 -15.95 -22.59
C MET A 97 -50.13 -17.04 -23.53
N ILE A 98 -50.14 -18.29 -23.05
CA ILE A 98 -50.56 -19.45 -23.83
C ILE A 98 -52.07 -19.59 -23.67
N ASP A 99 -52.80 -19.55 -24.78
CA ASP A 99 -54.24 -19.78 -24.77
C ASP A 99 -54.59 -21.19 -25.26
N ASN A 100 -55.89 -21.53 -25.22
CA ASN A 100 -56.36 -22.84 -25.68
C ASN A 100 -56.13 -23.05 -27.18
N THR A 101 -56.13 -21.97 -27.97
CA THR A 101 -55.87 -22.05 -29.42
C THR A 101 -54.40 -22.36 -29.70
N ASP A 102 -53.47 -21.81 -28.93
CA ASP A 102 -52.05 -22.12 -28.99
C ASP A 102 -51.79 -23.60 -28.67
N ILE A 103 -52.50 -24.15 -27.66
CA ILE A 103 -52.42 -25.58 -27.31
C ILE A 103 -52.86 -26.46 -28.50
N TYR A 104 -53.97 -26.12 -29.17
CA TYR A 104 -54.41 -26.88 -30.36
C TYR A 104 -53.44 -26.77 -31.53
N ALA A 105 -52.82 -25.60 -31.73
CA ALA A 105 -51.83 -25.41 -32.77
C ALA A 105 -50.61 -26.33 -32.55
N CYS A 106 -50.11 -26.43 -31.32
CA CYS A 106 -49.01 -27.35 -30.99
C CYS A 106 -49.34 -28.82 -31.24
N LEU A 107 -50.60 -29.23 -31.00
CA LEU A 107 -51.04 -30.61 -31.24
C LEU A 107 -51.32 -30.89 -32.72
N ALA A 108 -51.68 -29.88 -33.50
CA ALA A 108 -51.94 -30.02 -34.94
C ALA A 108 -50.66 -30.01 -35.78
N GLU A 109 -49.55 -29.49 -35.24
CA GLU A 109 -48.23 -29.44 -35.91
C GLU A 109 -47.45 -30.78 -35.83
N ASN A 110 -48.01 -31.81 -35.18
CA ASN A 110 -47.44 -33.16 -35.09
C ASN A 110 -48.38 -34.24 -35.65
#